data_AF-A0A925W208-F1
#
_entry.id   AF-A0A925W208-F1
#
_cell.length_a   1.000
_cell.length_b   1.000
_cell.length_c   1.000
_cell.angle_alpha   90.00
_cell.angle_beta   90.00
_cell.angle_gamma   90.00
#
_symmetry.space_group_name_H-M   'P 1'
#
loop_
_entity.id
_entity.type
_entity.pdbx_description
1 polymer ?
#
loop_
_entity_poly.entity_id
_entity_poly.type
_entity_poly.pdbx_seq_one_letter_code
_entity_poly.pdbx_strand_id
1 'polypeptide(L)'
;MTTNRTQEVLYESEAALRLVDHELNELHDVQEDETQRPVASPPNGVEGLNEIAAVLNRANTQIIAVLARIREGKLAIESTAVGRVKVTQDKLREVTTATEDAAINIMDACDRATTLVDELDSIDAGETVDRVKSAELRGSLRDELFLMMGALQFQDITSQQLAHASSVLDEMEERMFEVAKLFDPSISPELARAEPAVENNSALFDANATMRDSDSRQALADEIFTIVKGQAA
;
A
#
# COMPACT_ATOMS: atom_id res chain seq x y z
N MET A 1 -13.73 18.42 26.12
CA MET A 1 -13.90 19.11 24.82
C MET A 1 -15.01 18.53 23.94
N THR A 2 -15.61 17.38 24.27
CA THR A 2 -16.66 16.73 23.47
C THR A 2 -18.08 17.25 23.73
N THR A 3 -18.34 17.83 24.89
CA THR A 3 -19.67 18.29 25.32
C THR A 3 -20.19 19.50 24.54
N ASN A 4 -19.29 20.39 24.08
CA ASN A 4 -19.68 21.61 23.34
C ASN A 4 -20.23 21.27 21.95
N ARG A 5 -19.60 20.30 21.27
CA ARG A 5 -19.98 19.89 19.91
C ARG A 5 -21.35 19.23 19.87
N THR A 6 -21.71 18.48 20.92
CA THR A 6 -23.05 17.88 21.02
C THR A 6 -24.12 18.94 21.28
N GLN A 7 -23.81 20.00 22.03
CA GLN A 7 -24.74 21.12 22.24
C GLN A 7 -24.93 21.95 20.96
N GLU A 8 -23.89 22.18 20.16
CA GLU A 8 -23.99 22.86 18.87
C GLU A 8 -24.90 22.09 17.89
N VAL A 9 -24.71 20.77 17.76
CA VAL A 9 -25.54 19.94 16.88
C VAL A 9 -27.01 19.90 17.32
N LEU A 10 -27.27 19.91 18.64
CA LEU A 10 -28.64 19.98 19.16
C LEU A 10 -29.29 21.34 18.88
N TYR A 11 -28.53 22.43 18.98
CA TYR A 11 -29.01 23.78 18.69
C TYR A 11 -29.30 23.97 17.20
N GLU A 12 -28.44 23.45 16.33
CA GLU A 12 -28.66 23.45 14.87
C GLU A 12 -29.88 22.59 14.49
N SER A 13 -30.05 21.44 15.13
CA SER A 13 -31.21 20.56 14.90
C SER A 13 -32.51 21.21 15.36
N GLU A 14 -32.49 21.93 16.49
CA GLU A 14 -33.66 22.68 16.99
C GLU A 14 -34.02 23.85 16.05
N ALA A 15 -33.02 24.59 15.56
CA ALA A 15 -33.23 25.68 14.62
C ALA A 15 -33.82 25.17 13.29
N ALA A 16 -33.35 24.03 12.79
CA ALA A 16 -33.89 23.40 11.59
C ALA A 16 -35.35 22.97 11.77
N LEU A 17 -35.70 22.40 12.93
CA LEU A 17 -37.09 21.99 13.22
C LEU A 17 -38.04 23.20 13.33
N ARG A 18 -37.61 24.31 13.91
CA ARG A 18 -38.42 25.54 13.96
C ARG A 18 -38.63 26.16 12.58
N LEU A 19 -37.63 26.07 11.70
CA LEU A 19 -37.78 26.53 10.31
C LEU A 19 -38.81 25.68 9.57
N VAL A 20 -38.75 24.36 9.72
CA VAL A 20 -39.74 23.45 9.11
C VAL A 20 -41.15 23.70 9.67
N ASP A 21 -41.28 23.96 10.97
CA ASP A 21 -42.57 24.28 11.60
C ASP A 21 -43.13 25.63 11.12
N HIS A 22 -42.26 26.62 10.88
CA HIS A 22 -42.65 27.90 10.30
C HIS A 22 -43.17 27.77 8.87
N GLU A 23 -42.45 27.03 8.02
CA GLU A 23 -42.85 26.76 6.62
C GLU A 23 -44.16 25.95 6.55
N LEU A 24 -44.38 25.01 7.49
CA LEU A 24 -45.63 24.27 7.59
C LEU A 24 -46.81 25.15 8.02
N ASN A 25 -46.59 26.11 8.92
CA ASN A 25 -47.61 27.09 9.30
C ASN A 25 -47.91 28.09 8.17
N GLU A 26 -46.91 28.54 7.42
CA GLU A 26 -47.14 29.39 6.24
C GLU A 26 -47.97 28.66 5.17
N LEU A 27 -47.73 27.36 4.97
CA LEU A 27 -48.55 26.52 4.09
C LEU A 27 -50.00 26.35 4.61
N HIS A 28 -50.20 26.42 5.92
CA HIS A 28 -51.53 26.31 6.53
C HIS A 28 -52.33 27.61 6.40
N ASP A 29 -51.69 28.77 6.60
CA ASP A 29 -52.33 30.09 6.47
C ASP A 29 -52.78 30.41 5.04
N VAL A 30 -52.11 29.88 4.01
CA VAL A 30 -52.55 30.01 2.60
C VAL A 30 -53.87 29.26 2.35
N GLN A 31 -54.24 28.31 3.22
CA GLN A 31 -55.44 27.49 3.04
C GLN A 31 -56.72 28.09 3.66
N GLU A 32 -56.61 29.06 4.57
CA GLU A 32 -57.79 29.64 5.25
C GLU A 32 -58.41 30.87 4.54
N ASP A 33 -57.67 31.55 3.66
CA ASP A 33 -58.14 32.79 2.99
C ASP A 33 -58.94 32.55 1.67
N GLU A 34 -59.14 31.29 1.26
CA GLU A 34 -59.86 30.91 0.02
C GLU A 34 -61.35 30.53 0.24
N THR A 35 -62.00 30.99 1.30
CA THR A 35 -63.40 30.59 1.58
C THR A 35 -64.51 31.30 0.78
N GLN A 36 -64.19 32.13 -0.23
CA GLN A 36 -65.24 32.73 -1.09
C GLN A 36 -64.87 32.89 -2.57
N ARG A 37 -64.58 31.78 -3.26
CA ARG A 37 -64.87 31.63 -4.71
C ARG A 37 -65.33 30.19 -4.99
N PRO A 38 -66.31 29.96 -5.88
CA PRO A 38 -66.64 28.61 -6.32
C PRO A 38 -65.51 28.13 -7.24
N VAL A 39 -64.45 27.62 -6.65
CA VAL A 39 -63.34 26.97 -7.36
C VAL A 39 -63.85 25.60 -7.76
N ALA A 40 -64.04 25.41 -9.06
CA ALA A 40 -64.18 24.09 -9.66
C ALA A 40 -63.05 23.21 -9.12
N SER A 41 -63.40 22.10 -8.47
CA SER A 41 -62.45 21.12 -7.98
C SER A 41 -61.42 20.80 -9.07
N PRO A 42 -60.12 20.98 -8.85
CA PRO A 42 -59.13 20.43 -9.77
C PRO A 42 -59.23 18.90 -9.66
N PRO A 43 -59.47 18.16 -10.76
CA PRO A 43 -59.56 16.70 -10.71
C PRO A 43 -58.23 15.99 -10.42
N ASN A 44 -57.13 16.71 -10.17
CA ASN A 44 -55.77 16.16 -10.27
C ASN A 44 -54.97 16.16 -8.95
N GLY A 45 -55.57 16.51 -7.81
CA GLY A 45 -54.85 16.52 -6.52
C GLY A 45 -54.33 15.14 -6.07
N VAL A 46 -54.98 14.07 -6.51
CA VAL A 46 -54.54 12.68 -6.26
C VAL A 46 -53.42 12.26 -7.23
N GLU A 47 -53.36 12.87 -8.42
CA GLU A 47 -52.28 12.62 -9.40
C GLU A 47 -50.95 13.21 -8.91
N GLY A 48 -50.95 14.44 -8.37
CA GLY A 48 -49.74 15.06 -7.82
C GLY A 48 -49.13 14.32 -6.62
N LEU A 49 -49.97 13.77 -5.73
CA LEU A 49 -49.51 12.92 -4.62
C LEU A 49 -48.91 11.59 -5.13
N ASN A 50 -49.46 11.02 -6.20
CA ASN A 50 -48.92 9.83 -6.84
C ASN A 50 -47.58 10.11 -7.54
N GLU A 51 -47.41 11.29 -8.15
CA GLU A 51 -46.14 11.72 -8.75
C GLU A 51 -45.05 11.91 -7.69
N ILE A 52 -45.37 12.56 -6.55
CA ILE A 52 -44.44 12.71 -5.43
C ILE A 52 -44.04 11.34 -4.87
N ALA A 53 -45.00 10.43 -4.68
CA ALA A 53 -44.73 9.07 -4.24
C ALA A 53 -43.84 8.31 -5.24
N ALA A 54 -44.05 8.49 -6.55
CA ALA A 54 -43.22 7.89 -7.59
C ALA A 54 -41.78 8.46 -7.60
N VAL A 55 -41.63 9.77 -7.43
CA VAL A 55 -40.31 10.44 -7.33
C VAL A 55 -39.57 9.99 -6.07
N LEU A 56 -40.23 9.95 -4.92
CA LEU A 56 -39.66 9.46 -3.66
C LEU A 56 -39.22 7.99 -3.78
N ASN A 57 -40.04 7.13 -4.41
CA ASN A 57 -39.69 5.73 -4.58
C ASN A 57 -38.50 5.55 -5.54
N ARG A 58 -38.44 6.35 -6.63
CA ARG A 58 -37.28 6.41 -7.52
C ARG A 58 -36.03 6.89 -6.79
N ALA A 59 -36.12 7.97 -6.02
CA ALA A 59 -35.01 8.51 -5.25
C ALA A 59 -34.51 7.49 -4.21
N ASN A 60 -35.43 6.83 -3.49
CA ASN A 60 -35.08 5.80 -2.51
C ASN A 60 -34.39 4.60 -3.18
N THR A 61 -34.89 4.15 -4.34
CA THR A 61 -34.23 3.09 -5.13
C THR A 61 -32.83 3.49 -5.59
N GLN A 62 -32.65 4.74 -6.02
CA GLN A 62 -31.34 5.27 -6.40
C GLN A 62 -30.39 5.36 -5.21
N ILE A 63 -30.85 5.83 -4.05
CA ILE A 63 -30.07 5.88 -2.81
C ILE A 63 -29.64 4.47 -2.38
N ILE A 64 -30.55 3.50 -2.41
CA ILE A 64 -30.23 2.10 -2.09
C ILE A 64 -29.19 1.54 -3.06
N ALA A 65 -29.32 1.82 -4.36
CA ALA A 65 -28.36 1.39 -5.37
C ALA A 65 -26.96 2.03 -5.17
N VAL A 66 -26.92 3.32 -4.82
CA VAL A 66 -25.66 4.00 -4.48
C VAL A 66 -25.05 3.38 -3.22
N LEU A 67 -25.81 3.24 -2.13
CA LEU A 67 -25.32 2.63 -0.89
C LEU A 67 -24.80 1.20 -1.08
N ALA A 68 -25.43 0.41 -1.94
CA ALA A 68 -24.95 -0.92 -2.31
C ALA A 68 -23.58 -0.86 -2.99
N ARG A 69 -23.39 0.04 -3.95
CA ARG A 69 -22.09 0.27 -4.62
C ARG A 69 -21.02 0.78 -3.66
N ILE A 70 -21.37 1.64 -2.71
CA ILE A 70 -20.44 2.11 -1.66
C ILE A 70 -19.97 0.94 -0.79
N ARG A 71 -20.90 0.06 -0.39
CA ARG A 71 -20.57 -1.10 0.43
C ARG A 71 -19.68 -2.09 -0.34
N GLU A 72 -19.96 -2.31 -1.61
CA GLU A 72 -19.14 -3.16 -2.49
C GLU A 72 -17.74 -2.56 -2.70
N GLY A 73 -17.64 -1.27 -2.98
CA GLY A 73 -16.36 -0.56 -3.09
C GLY A 73 -15.56 -0.59 -1.79
N LYS A 74 -16.22 -0.43 -0.63
CA LYS A 74 -15.57 -0.58 0.68
C LYS A 74 -14.98 -1.97 0.86
N LEU A 75 -15.75 -3.02 0.55
CA LEU A 75 -15.27 -4.41 0.69
C LEU A 75 -14.11 -4.72 -0.27
N ALA A 76 -14.15 -4.20 -1.50
CA ALA A 76 -13.08 -4.33 -2.46
C ALA A 76 -11.78 -3.65 -1.99
N ILE A 77 -11.89 -2.44 -1.42
CA ILE A 77 -10.76 -1.73 -0.79
C ILE A 77 -10.26 -2.50 0.43
N GLU A 78 -11.12 -2.85 1.38
CA GLU A 78 -10.72 -3.53 2.62
C GLU A 78 -10.02 -4.87 2.32
N SER A 79 -10.58 -5.69 1.44
CA SER A 79 -10.01 -7.00 1.15
C SER A 79 -8.69 -6.92 0.38
N THR A 80 -8.56 -5.98 -0.55
CA THR A 80 -7.45 -5.97 -1.51
C THR A 80 -6.35 -5.01 -1.11
N ALA A 81 -6.68 -3.79 -0.69
CA ALA A 81 -5.70 -2.78 -0.31
C ALA A 81 -5.01 -3.16 1.00
N VAL A 82 -5.76 -3.60 2.01
CA VAL A 82 -5.18 -3.99 3.31
C VAL A 82 -4.29 -5.23 3.17
N GLY A 83 -4.73 -6.22 2.39
CA GLY A 83 -3.95 -7.42 2.12
C GLY A 83 -2.63 -7.10 1.42
N ARG A 84 -2.66 -6.28 0.37
CA ARG A 84 -1.46 -5.91 -0.40
C ARG A 84 -0.51 -5.02 0.38
N VAL A 85 -1.01 -4.02 1.12
CA VAL A 85 -0.17 -3.20 2.03
C VAL A 85 0.54 -4.08 3.05
N LYS A 86 -0.17 -5.06 3.63
CA LYS A 86 0.43 -5.96 4.60
C LYS A 86 1.56 -6.79 3.97
N VAL A 87 1.34 -7.33 2.77
CA VAL A 87 2.39 -8.06 2.04
C VAL A 87 3.58 -7.16 1.70
N THR A 88 3.34 -5.93 1.24
CA THR A 88 4.41 -4.96 0.98
C THR A 88 5.18 -4.62 2.25
N GLN A 89 4.49 -4.41 3.37
CA GLN A 89 5.10 -4.15 4.67
C GLN A 89 5.94 -5.34 5.15
N ASP A 90 5.43 -6.56 5.03
CA ASP A 90 6.16 -7.78 5.38
C ASP A 90 7.43 -7.91 4.53
N LYS A 91 7.34 -7.56 3.24
CA LYS A 91 8.51 -7.61 2.34
C LYS A 91 9.53 -6.50 2.61
N LEU A 92 9.08 -5.28 2.89
CA LEU A 92 9.98 -4.20 3.34
C LEU A 92 10.67 -4.57 4.65
N ARG A 93 9.96 -5.22 5.57
CA ARG A 93 10.57 -5.72 6.82
C ARG A 93 11.63 -6.79 6.54
N GLU A 94 11.36 -7.73 5.62
CA GLU A 94 12.34 -8.73 5.18
C GLU A 94 13.60 -8.07 4.60
N VAL A 95 13.43 -7.08 3.71
CA VAL A 95 14.52 -6.32 3.10
C VAL A 95 15.35 -5.59 4.16
N THR A 96 14.69 -4.96 5.13
CA THR A 96 15.37 -4.27 6.23
C THR A 96 16.18 -5.26 7.07
N THR A 97 15.59 -6.41 7.44
CA THR A 97 16.32 -7.44 8.20
C THR A 97 17.51 -7.99 7.40
N ALA A 98 17.33 -8.31 6.12
CA ALA A 98 18.43 -8.80 5.28
C ALA A 98 19.54 -7.76 5.11
N THR A 99 19.18 -6.48 5.00
CA THR A 99 20.13 -5.36 4.93
C THR A 99 20.89 -5.19 6.25
N GLU A 100 20.19 -5.32 7.38
CA GLU A 100 20.80 -5.28 8.71
C GLU A 100 21.78 -6.44 8.90
N ASP A 101 21.38 -7.67 8.58
CA ASP A 101 22.23 -8.85 8.65
C ASP A 101 23.47 -8.71 7.76
N ALA A 102 23.30 -8.22 6.53
CA ALA A 102 24.41 -7.99 5.61
C ALA A 102 25.36 -6.89 6.11
N ALA A 103 24.83 -5.80 6.68
CA ALA A 103 25.63 -4.72 7.25
C ALA A 103 26.45 -5.20 8.45
N ILE A 104 25.85 -6.01 9.33
CA ILE A 104 26.54 -6.63 10.47
C ILE A 104 27.66 -7.55 9.97
N ASN A 105 27.36 -8.43 9.01
CA ASN A 105 28.36 -9.34 8.44
C ASN A 105 29.55 -8.60 7.81
N ILE A 106 29.30 -7.47 7.13
CA ILE A 106 30.36 -6.62 6.58
C ILE A 106 31.18 -5.98 7.70
N MET A 107 30.56 -5.45 8.75
CA MET A 107 31.28 -4.86 9.88
C MET A 107 32.15 -5.90 10.60
N ASP A 108 31.61 -7.09 10.88
CA ASP A 108 32.36 -8.16 11.52
C ASP A 108 33.54 -8.63 10.66
N ALA A 109 33.37 -8.70 9.34
CA ALA A 109 34.45 -9.03 8.40
C ALA A 109 35.51 -7.92 8.32
N CYS A 110 35.13 -6.64 8.38
CA CYS A 110 36.07 -5.52 8.48
C CYS A 110 36.92 -5.58 9.76
N ASP A 111 36.31 -5.92 10.90
CA ASP A 111 37.01 -6.05 12.18
C ASP A 111 38.04 -7.19 12.14
N ARG A 112 37.65 -8.35 11.58
CA ARG A 112 38.56 -9.47 11.37
C ARG A 112 39.67 -9.11 10.38
N ALA A 113 39.33 -8.47 9.25
CA ALA A 113 40.30 -8.03 8.26
C ALA A 113 41.33 -7.05 8.84
N THR A 114 40.89 -6.11 9.69
CA THR A 114 41.78 -5.16 10.38
C THR A 114 42.76 -5.91 11.29
N THR A 115 42.27 -6.89 12.05
CA THR A 115 43.12 -7.75 12.90
C THR A 115 44.16 -8.52 12.07
N LEU A 116 43.76 -9.07 10.91
CA LEU A 116 44.67 -9.79 10.01
C LEU A 116 45.74 -8.86 9.41
N VAL A 117 45.39 -7.60 9.12
CA VAL A 117 46.34 -6.58 8.65
C VAL A 117 47.33 -6.21 9.76
N ASP A 118 46.86 -5.98 10.99
CA ASP A 118 47.74 -5.69 12.13
C ASP A 118 48.72 -6.85 12.41
N GLU A 119 48.26 -8.10 12.27
CA GLU A 119 49.11 -9.28 12.39
C GLU A 119 50.14 -9.38 11.26
N LEU A 120 49.77 -9.02 10.03
CA LEU A 120 50.68 -8.96 8.89
C LEU A 120 51.76 -7.89 9.10
N ASP A 121 51.37 -6.70 9.55
CA ASP A 121 52.28 -5.59 9.83
C ASP A 121 53.27 -5.96 10.96
N SER A 122 52.81 -6.68 11.98
CA SER A 122 53.66 -7.20 13.07
C SER A 122 54.70 -8.21 12.56
N ILE A 123 54.34 -9.10 11.62
CA ILE A 123 55.26 -10.06 11.01
C ILE A 123 56.30 -9.33 10.13
N ASP A 124 55.86 -8.34 9.36
CA ASP A 124 56.75 -7.58 8.46
C ASP A 124 57.69 -6.64 9.25
N ALA A 125 57.31 -6.22 10.45
CA ALA A 125 58.17 -5.44 11.37
C ALA A 125 59.16 -6.30 12.19
N GLY A 126 59.01 -7.63 12.18
CA GLY A 126 59.88 -8.56 12.90
C GLY A 126 61.29 -8.69 12.30
N GLU A 127 62.27 -9.08 13.13
CA GLU A 127 63.67 -9.25 12.73
C GLU A 127 63.88 -10.39 11.70
N THR A 128 62.98 -11.38 11.70
CA THR A 128 62.89 -12.44 10.69
C THR A 128 61.47 -12.55 10.15
N VAL A 129 61.29 -12.24 8.86
CA VAL A 129 59.99 -12.31 8.18
C VAL A 129 59.57 -13.78 7.99
N ASP A 130 58.50 -14.19 8.69
CA ASP A 130 57.86 -15.48 8.49
C ASP A 130 56.96 -15.43 7.24
N ARG A 131 57.54 -15.82 6.10
CA ARG A 131 56.84 -15.81 4.80
C ARG A 131 55.70 -16.82 4.71
N VAL A 132 55.73 -17.91 5.48
CA VAL A 132 54.69 -18.94 5.43
C VAL A 132 53.45 -18.41 6.14
N LYS A 133 53.62 -17.93 7.38
CA LYS A 133 52.53 -17.33 8.16
C LYS A 133 51.96 -16.08 7.47
N SER A 134 52.81 -15.26 6.88
CA SER A 134 52.39 -14.07 6.10
C SER A 134 51.62 -14.44 4.83
N ALA A 135 51.88 -15.59 4.21
CA ALA A 135 51.10 -16.08 3.06
C ALA A 135 49.73 -16.60 3.50
N GLU A 136 49.65 -17.32 4.62
CA GLU A 136 48.40 -17.82 5.21
C GLU A 136 47.46 -16.67 5.59
N LEU A 137 47.96 -15.65 6.31
CA LEU A 137 47.16 -14.48 6.70
C LEU A 137 46.63 -13.69 5.50
N ARG A 138 47.43 -13.55 4.42
CA ARG A 138 46.95 -12.95 3.17
C ARG A 138 45.89 -13.79 2.47
N GLY A 139 45.92 -15.12 2.64
CA GLY A 139 44.86 -16.03 2.21
C GLY A 139 43.57 -15.73 2.96
N SER A 140 43.61 -15.79 4.29
CA SER A 140 42.45 -15.50 5.15
C SER A 140 41.87 -14.10 4.90
N LEU A 141 42.72 -13.09 4.69
CA LEU A 141 42.27 -11.74 4.36
C LEU A 141 41.48 -11.70 3.05
N ARG A 142 41.92 -12.43 2.02
CA ARG A 142 41.18 -12.52 0.76
C ARG A 142 39.84 -13.21 0.96
N ASP A 143 39.79 -14.25 1.78
CA ASP A 143 38.54 -14.96 2.08
C ASP A 143 37.53 -14.03 2.79
N GLU A 144 37.98 -13.20 3.74
CA GLU A 144 37.14 -12.17 4.37
C GLU A 144 36.66 -11.10 3.36
N LEU A 145 37.53 -10.65 2.45
CA LEU A 145 37.13 -9.74 1.37
C LEU A 145 36.08 -10.36 0.44
N PHE A 146 36.20 -11.67 0.14
CA PHE A 146 35.19 -12.39 -0.64
C PHE A 146 33.85 -12.48 0.10
N LEU A 147 33.88 -12.69 1.41
CA LEU A 147 32.69 -12.76 2.25
C LEU A 147 31.97 -11.41 2.29
N MET A 148 32.70 -10.29 2.43
CA MET A 148 32.12 -8.95 2.33
C MET A 148 31.51 -8.67 0.95
N MET A 149 32.21 -9.06 -0.12
CA MET A 149 31.69 -8.90 -1.48
C MET A 149 30.42 -9.73 -1.71
N GLY A 150 30.34 -10.93 -1.11
CA GLY A 150 29.13 -11.74 -1.09
C GLY A 150 28.00 -11.06 -0.32
N ALA A 151 28.29 -10.49 0.85
CA ALA A 151 27.30 -9.76 1.64
C ALA A 151 26.70 -8.59 0.85
N LEU A 152 27.50 -7.82 0.10
CA LEU A 152 27.03 -6.70 -0.76
C LEU A 152 25.98 -7.09 -1.82
N GLN A 153 25.80 -8.37 -2.13
CA GLN A 153 24.72 -8.84 -3.01
C GLN A 153 23.32 -8.51 -2.46
N PHE A 154 23.20 -8.16 -1.17
CA PHE A 154 21.95 -7.63 -0.61
C PHE A 154 21.46 -6.40 -1.34
N GLN A 155 22.35 -5.60 -1.93
CA GLN A 155 21.97 -4.41 -2.66
C GLN A 155 21.08 -4.72 -3.88
N ASP A 156 21.39 -5.77 -4.63
CA ASP A 156 20.60 -6.15 -5.82
C ASP A 156 19.22 -6.66 -5.41
N ILE A 157 19.16 -7.56 -4.42
CA ILE A 157 17.91 -8.09 -3.89
C ILE A 157 17.05 -6.97 -3.28
N THR A 158 17.64 -6.08 -2.46
CA THR A 158 16.93 -4.94 -1.89
C THR A 158 16.37 -4.03 -2.98
N SER A 159 17.13 -3.77 -4.04
CA SER A 159 16.68 -2.95 -5.17
C SER A 159 15.49 -3.59 -5.90
N GLN A 160 15.55 -4.90 -6.16
CA GLN A 160 14.45 -5.64 -6.77
C GLN A 160 13.19 -5.63 -5.90
N GLN A 161 13.35 -5.79 -4.59
CA GLN A 161 12.22 -5.82 -3.66
C GLN A 161 11.58 -4.44 -3.46
N LEU A 162 12.38 -3.37 -3.46
CA LEU A 162 11.86 -1.99 -3.44
C LEU A 162 11.12 -1.66 -4.74
N ALA A 163 11.65 -2.07 -5.90
CA ALA A 163 10.96 -1.88 -7.18
C ALA A 163 9.59 -2.58 -7.19
N HIS A 164 9.52 -3.81 -6.69
CA HIS A 164 8.26 -4.53 -6.54
C HIS A 164 7.30 -3.82 -5.58
N ALA A 165 7.77 -3.41 -4.40
CA ALA A 165 6.97 -2.65 -3.44
C ALA A 165 6.38 -1.38 -4.08
N SER A 166 7.18 -0.65 -4.87
CA SER A 166 6.73 0.52 -5.63
C SER A 166 5.63 0.15 -6.63
N SER A 167 5.82 -0.89 -7.45
CA SER A 167 4.80 -1.30 -8.43
C SER A 167 3.48 -1.72 -7.78
N VAL A 168 3.54 -2.35 -6.59
CA VAL A 168 2.35 -2.73 -5.84
C VAL A 168 1.62 -1.50 -5.33
N LEU A 169 2.36 -0.49 -4.85
CA LEU A 169 1.79 0.77 -4.39
C LEU A 169 1.18 1.56 -5.55
N ASP A 170 1.83 1.61 -6.72
CA ASP A 170 1.29 2.25 -7.93
C ASP A 170 -0.03 1.62 -8.36
N GLU A 171 -0.12 0.28 -8.36
CA GLU A 171 -1.37 -0.41 -8.70
C GLU A 171 -2.47 -0.17 -7.66
N MET A 172 -2.08 -0.04 -6.38
CA MET A 172 -3.02 0.31 -5.32
C MET A 172 -3.53 1.75 -5.47
N GLU A 173 -2.66 2.68 -5.82
CA GLU A 173 -3.01 4.06 -6.11
C GLU A 173 -3.99 4.14 -7.28
N GLU A 174 -3.71 3.45 -8.39
CA GLU A 174 -4.59 3.40 -9.56
C GLU A 174 -5.98 2.88 -9.19
N ARG A 175 -6.07 1.81 -8.40
CA ARG A 175 -7.36 1.27 -7.95
C ARG A 175 -8.09 2.19 -6.99
N MET A 176 -7.40 2.83 -6.03
CA MET A 176 -8.04 3.81 -5.15
C MET A 176 -8.56 5.00 -5.95
N PHE A 177 -7.85 5.38 -7.01
CA PHE A 177 -8.26 6.42 -7.94
C PHE A 177 -9.50 6.03 -8.76
N GLU A 178 -9.57 4.79 -9.25
CA GLU A 178 -10.78 4.25 -9.90
C GLU A 178 -11.99 4.26 -8.96
N VAL A 179 -11.79 3.88 -7.69
CA VAL A 179 -12.87 3.96 -6.70
C VAL A 179 -13.26 5.41 -6.43
N ALA A 180 -12.30 6.33 -6.29
CA ALA A 180 -12.59 7.75 -6.10
C ALA A 180 -13.43 8.35 -7.25
N LYS A 181 -13.14 7.96 -8.50
CA LYS A 181 -13.93 8.35 -9.68
C LYS A 181 -15.39 7.89 -9.63
N LEU A 182 -15.70 6.80 -8.93
CA LEU A 182 -17.09 6.35 -8.73
C LEU A 182 -17.88 7.31 -7.82
N PHE A 183 -17.21 8.05 -6.96
CA PHE A 183 -17.81 9.02 -6.04
C PHE A 183 -17.79 10.45 -6.58
N ASP A 184 -16.73 10.81 -7.30
CA ASP A 184 -16.57 12.13 -7.90
C ASP A 184 -15.95 12.01 -9.31
N PRO A 185 -16.79 12.11 -10.36
CA PRO A 185 -16.34 12.04 -11.74
C PRO A 185 -15.41 13.19 -12.17
N SER A 186 -15.34 14.27 -11.37
CA SER A 186 -14.49 15.44 -11.66
C SER A 186 -13.04 15.26 -11.25
N ILE A 187 -12.72 14.18 -10.52
CA ILE A 187 -11.35 13.84 -10.13
C ILE A 187 -10.54 13.43 -11.38
N SER A 188 -9.57 14.26 -11.75
CA SER A 188 -8.67 14.04 -12.90
C SER A 188 -7.33 13.43 -12.46
N PRO A 189 -6.78 12.43 -13.18
CA PRO A 189 -5.57 11.69 -12.77
C PRO A 189 -4.28 12.52 -12.78
N GLU A 190 -4.31 13.69 -13.42
CA GLU A 190 -3.19 14.63 -13.52
C GLU A 190 -2.80 15.27 -12.20
N LEU A 191 -3.69 15.29 -11.19
CA LEU A 191 -3.40 15.83 -9.85
C LEU A 191 -2.74 14.81 -8.92
N ALA A 192 -2.79 13.51 -9.24
CA ALA A 192 -2.24 12.43 -8.40
C ALA A 192 -0.79 12.05 -8.80
N ARG A 193 -0.46 12.11 -10.09
CA ARG A 193 0.89 11.78 -10.59
C ARG A 193 1.86 12.95 -10.46
N ALA A 194 2.35 13.17 -9.24
CA ALA A 194 3.57 13.94 -9.03
C ALA A 194 4.77 12.99 -9.17
N GLU A 195 5.38 12.98 -10.36
CA GLU A 195 6.66 12.35 -10.77
C GLU A 195 6.59 11.21 -11.81
N PRO A 196 7.59 11.14 -12.73
CA PRO A 196 7.60 10.15 -13.80
C PRO A 196 7.87 8.76 -13.23
N ALA A 197 6.98 7.82 -13.57
CA ALA A 197 7.14 6.40 -13.31
C ALA A 197 8.50 5.92 -13.85
N VAL A 198 9.35 5.41 -12.95
CA VAL A 198 10.53 4.64 -13.33
C VAL A 198 10.02 3.44 -14.15
N GLU A 199 10.56 3.23 -15.35
CA GLU A 199 10.21 2.09 -16.21
C GLU A 199 10.47 0.78 -15.46
N ASN A 200 9.41 0.25 -14.84
CA ASN A 200 9.42 -1.04 -14.16
C ASN A 200 9.46 -2.14 -15.22
N ASN A 201 10.68 -2.58 -15.55
CA ASN A 201 10.92 -3.74 -16.40
C ASN A 201 10.45 -5.01 -15.65
N SER A 202 9.17 -5.36 -15.79
CA SER A 202 8.57 -6.54 -15.14
C SER A 202 9.15 -7.88 -15.61
N ALA A 203 10.04 -7.88 -16.60
CA ALA A 203 10.64 -9.07 -17.20
C ALA A 203 11.79 -9.69 -16.38
N LEU A 204 12.29 -9.00 -15.35
CA LEU A 204 13.40 -9.46 -14.49
C LEU A 204 12.96 -9.86 -13.07
N PHE A 205 11.66 -9.88 -12.81
CA PHE A 205 11.13 -10.08 -11.46
C PHE A 205 10.90 -11.57 -11.14
N ASP A 206 11.46 -12.03 -10.02
CA ASP A 206 11.10 -13.29 -9.37
C ASP A 206 10.45 -13.00 -8.00
N ALA A 207 9.16 -13.30 -7.87
CA ALA A 207 8.39 -13.13 -6.63
C ALA A 207 8.92 -13.99 -5.46
N ASN A 208 9.69 -15.04 -5.77
CA ASN A 208 10.30 -15.93 -4.78
C ASN A 208 11.76 -15.55 -4.46
N ALA A 209 12.26 -14.42 -4.99
CA ALA A 209 13.55 -13.89 -4.59
C ALA A 209 13.52 -13.55 -3.08
N THR A 210 14.32 -14.28 -2.33
CA THR A 210 14.53 -14.09 -0.87
C THR A 210 15.97 -14.46 -0.56
N MET A 211 16.48 -14.01 0.58
CA MET A 211 17.78 -14.44 1.11
C MET A 211 17.68 -15.62 2.09
N ARG A 212 16.48 -15.99 2.52
CA ARG A 212 16.30 -17.08 3.50
C ARG A 212 16.61 -18.43 2.88
N ASP A 213 17.42 -19.24 3.53
CA ASP A 213 17.67 -20.62 3.09
C ASP A 213 18.39 -20.68 1.72
N SER A 214 19.37 -19.78 1.51
CA SER A 214 20.19 -19.72 0.29
C SER A 214 20.90 -21.06 0.01
N ASP A 215 21.42 -21.70 1.05
CA ASP A 215 22.15 -22.98 0.94
C ASP A 215 21.21 -24.12 0.52
N SER A 216 20.02 -24.16 1.12
CA SER A 216 18.95 -25.11 0.78
C SER A 216 18.50 -24.93 -0.68
N ARG A 217 18.34 -23.68 -1.13
CA ARG A 217 17.95 -23.38 -2.51
C ARG A 217 19.07 -23.64 -3.53
N GLN A 218 20.33 -23.44 -3.16
CA GLN A 218 21.47 -23.82 -3.99
C GLN A 218 21.55 -25.35 -4.12
N ALA A 219 21.37 -26.10 -3.02
CA ALA A 219 21.33 -27.56 -3.05
C ALA A 219 20.20 -28.09 -3.95
N LEU A 220 19.03 -27.47 -3.90
CA LEU A 220 17.88 -27.83 -4.74
C LEU A 220 18.12 -27.49 -6.22
N ALA A 221 18.76 -26.36 -6.52
CA ALA A 221 19.16 -26.00 -7.87
C ALA A 221 20.19 -26.98 -8.44
N ASP A 222 21.20 -27.34 -7.65
CA ASP A 222 22.23 -28.31 -8.04
C ASP A 222 21.64 -29.71 -8.29
N GLU A 223 20.64 -30.12 -7.50
CA GLU A 223 19.85 -31.35 -7.70
C GLU A 223 19.08 -31.33 -9.03
N ILE A 224 18.43 -30.21 -9.36
CA ILE A 224 17.73 -30.05 -10.65
C ILE A 224 18.70 -30.14 -11.84
N PHE A 225 19.85 -29.47 -11.76
CA PHE A 225 20.84 -29.49 -12.85
C PHE A 225 21.55 -30.85 -12.99
N THR A 226 21.69 -31.61 -11.91
CA THR A 226 22.22 -32.98 -11.97
C THR A 226 21.20 -33.97 -12.57
N ILE A 227 19.91 -33.82 -12.26
CA ILE A 227 18.83 -34.62 -12.88
C ILE A 227 18.72 -34.35 -14.38
N VAL A 228 18.78 -33.08 -14.81
CA VAL A 228 18.68 -32.71 -16.22
C VAL A 228 19.89 -33.19 -17.03
N LYS A 229 21.11 -33.18 -16.44
CA LYS A 229 22.30 -33.78 -17.08
C LYS A 229 22.21 -35.30 -17.21
N GLY A 230 21.52 -35.98 -16.29
CA GLY A 230 21.32 -37.43 -16.30
C GLY A 230 20.33 -37.93 -17.36
N GLN A 231 19.41 -37.08 -17.84
CA GLN A 231 18.46 -37.42 -18.91
C GLN A 231 18.96 -37.12 -20.34
N ALA A 232 20.09 -36.41 -20.46
CA ALA A 232 20.69 -36.05 -21.74
C ALA A 232 21.90 -36.93 -22.14
N ALA A 233 22.17 -38.00 -21.38
CA ALA A 233 23.19 -39.03 -21.65
C ALA A 233 22.51 -40.38 -21.93
#